data_AF-A0A942PI66-F1
#
_entry.id   AF-A0A942PI66-F1
#
_cell.length_a   1.000
_cell.length_b   1.000
_cell.length_c   1.000
_cell.angle_alpha   90.00
_cell.angle_beta   90.00
_cell.angle_gamma   90.00
#
_symmetry.space_group_name_H-M   'P 1'
#
loop_
_entity.id
_entity.type
_entity.pdbx_description
1 polymer ?
#
loop_
_entity_poly.entity_id
_entity_poly.type
_entity_poly.pdbx_seq_one_letter_code
_entity_poly.pdbx_strand_id
1 'polypeptide(L)'
;MNRKFLIVESLLLALSTGLATNDLSAQQQYFDQHCPGRWVQGPSGQNCMCPDGSLANYQGTWPRGRIVCPSAQAPRAARKDWTFSFGQGTFEATVRNVGGSSVVIACVDRFTNKAPSLTLHSWNFQWRARQEAAVNFIIDDTRYSIAIPTGAGGFTLALDDPSPKARSDLEKIVLALANSNEATFAIEFPQHDYRIDVFSLSGANEALVIGGKTIVGDC
;
A
#
# COMPACT_ATOMS: atom_id res chain seq x y z
N MET A 1 11.62 -26.93 -30.23
CA MET A 1 11.42 -25.51 -29.85
C MET A 1 10.64 -25.50 -28.54
N ASN A 2 11.29 -25.52 -27.37
CA ASN A 2 11.63 -24.36 -26.51
C ASN A 2 10.41 -23.41 -26.31
N ARG A 3 9.86 -23.14 -25.11
CA ARG A 3 10.41 -23.11 -23.73
C ARG A 3 9.33 -23.49 -22.70
N LYS A 4 9.71 -24.26 -21.68
CA LYS A 4 8.98 -24.40 -20.40
C LYS A 4 9.36 -23.24 -19.50
N PHE A 5 8.37 -22.53 -18.95
CA PHE A 5 8.56 -21.66 -17.78
C PHE A 5 8.57 -22.57 -16.54
N LEU A 6 9.74 -22.69 -15.91
CA LEU A 6 9.89 -23.23 -14.56
C LEU A 6 9.47 -22.12 -13.60
N ILE A 7 8.31 -22.29 -12.97
CA ILE A 7 7.93 -21.56 -11.76
C ILE A 7 8.86 -22.07 -10.66
N VAL A 8 9.70 -21.16 -10.17
CA VAL A 8 10.64 -21.41 -9.07
C VAL A 8 9.82 -21.66 -7.80
N GLU A 9 10.01 -22.84 -7.23
CA GLU A 9 9.59 -23.19 -5.86
C GLU A 9 10.29 -22.25 -4.88
N SER A 10 9.54 -21.27 -4.37
CA SER A 10 9.99 -20.38 -3.32
C SER A 10 9.97 -21.10 -1.97
N LEU A 11 11.15 -21.62 -1.61
CA LEU A 11 11.77 -21.51 -0.28
C LEU A 11 10.87 -21.83 0.94
N LEU A 12 10.56 -23.11 1.17
CA LEU A 12 10.24 -23.61 2.50
C LEU A 12 10.33 -25.14 2.54
N LEU A 13 11.53 -25.68 2.75
CA LEU A 13 11.72 -27.04 3.29
C LEU A 13 13.21 -27.31 3.60
N ALA A 14 13.57 -27.26 4.89
CA ALA A 14 14.55 -28.15 5.50
C ALA A 14 14.55 -28.01 7.04
N LEU A 15 13.49 -28.50 7.68
CA LEU A 15 13.54 -29.00 9.05
C LEU A 15 13.77 -30.52 8.96
N SER A 16 15.02 -30.97 8.94
CA SER A 16 15.41 -32.26 9.51
C SER A 16 16.94 -32.43 9.54
N THR A 17 17.43 -32.91 10.68
CA THR A 17 18.80 -33.37 10.99
C THR A 17 19.86 -32.30 11.30
N GLY A 18 19.91 -31.86 12.57
CA GLY A 18 21.12 -31.78 13.43
C GLY A 18 22.35 -30.94 13.04
N LEU A 19 22.47 -30.41 11.83
CA LEU A 19 23.64 -29.67 11.33
C LEU A 19 23.29 -28.23 10.86
N ALA A 20 22.01 -27.82 10.95
CA ALA A 20 21.48 -26.61 10.34
C ALA A 20 21.40 -25.36 11.25
N THR A 21 21.64 -25.48 12.56
CA THR A 21 21.39 -24.37 13.50
C THR A 21 22.39 -23.22 13.39
N ASN A 22 23.65 -23.52 13.06
CA ASN A 22 24.68 -22.49 12.92
C ASN A 22 24.50 -21.69 11.62
N ASP A 23 24.11 -22.35 10.53
CA ASP A 23 23.93 -21.71 9.22
C ASP A 23 22.70 -20.79 9.20
N LEU A 24 21.60 -21.18 9.86
CA LEU A 24 20.41 -20.34 10.02
C LEU A 24 20.71 -19.06 10.83
N SER A 25 21.52 -19.16 11.88
CA SER A 25 21.91 -17.99 12.69
C SER A 25 22.80 -17.02 11.91
N ALA A 26 23.75 -17.55 11.13
CA ALA A 26 24.62 -16.74 10.28
C ALA A 26 23.85 -16.11 9.11
N GLN A 27 22.87 -16.84 8.57
CA GLN A 27 21.98 -16.36 7.52
C GLN A 27 21.09 -15.22 8.01
N GLN A 28 20.46 -15.36 9.17
CA GLN A 28 19.65 -14.28 9.76
C GLN A 28 20.50 -13.04 10.06
N GLN A 29 21.67 -13.21 10.69
CA GLN A 29 22.58 -12.10 10.97
C GLN A 29 23.06 -11.39 9.69
N TYR A 30 23.33 -12.15 8.63
CA TYR A 30 23.69 -11.57 7.33
C TYR A 30 22.54 -10.72 6.78
N PHE A 31 21.31 -11.24 6.81
CA PHE A 31 20.13 -10.49 6.35
C PHE A 31 19.98 -9.19 7.16
N ASP A 32 19.97 -9.27 8.49
CA ASP A 32 19.80 -8.13 9.39
C ASP A 32 20.81 -7.00 9.09
N GLN A 33 22.06 -7.35 8.78
CA GLN A 33 23.14 -6.39 8.52
C GLN A 33 23.17 -5.81 7.10
N HIS A 34 22.54 -6.48 6.13
CA HIS A 34 22.70 -6.15 4.70
C HIS A 34 21.40 -5.69 4.04
N CYS A 35 20.34 -5.44 4.81
CA CYS A 35 19.11 -4.86 4.29
C CYS A 35 19.35 -3.40 3.85
N PRO A 36 19.15 -3.05 2.56
CA PRO A 36 19.33 -1.69 2.08
C PRO A 36 18.29 -0.67 2.55
N GLY A 37 17.22 -1.09 3.22
CA GLY A 37 16.19 -0.21 3.76
C GLY A 37 15.71 -0.67 5.13
N ARG A 38 14.41 -0.94 5.28
CA ARG A 38 13.81 -1.34 6.56
C ARG A 38 13.23 -2.75 6.54
N TRP A 39 13.27 -3.42 7.68
CA TRP A 39 12.61 -4.71 7.87
C TRP A 39 11.12 -4.50 8.17
N VAL A 40 10.27 -5.23 7.43
CA VAL A 40 8.81 -5.28 7.66
C VAL A 40 8.37 -6.72 7.85
N GLN A 41 7.43 -6.95 8.75
CA GLN A 41 6.87 -8.28 8.98
C GLN A 41 5.89 -8.64 7.85
N GLY A 42 6.16 -9.73 7.13
CA GLY A 42 5.27 -10.31 6.13
C GLY A 42 4.86 -11.75 6.45
N PRO A 43 4.05 -12.37 5.57
CA PRO A 43 3.44 -13.68 5.80
C PRO A 43 4.44 -14.84 5.77
N SER A 44 5.58 -14.65 5.07
CA SER A 44 6.68 -15.62 4.98
C SER A 44 7.85 -15.29 5.92
N GLY A 45 7.69 -14.33 6.84
CA GLY A 45 8.75 -13.87 7.73
C GLY A 45 9.06 -12.39 7.56
N GLN A 46 10.23 -11.97 8.04
CA GLN A 46 10.71 -10.60 7.84
C GLN A 46 11.11 -10.38 6.38
N ASN A 47 10.66 -9.28 5.79
CA ASN A 47 11.03 -8.86 4.44
C ASN A 47 11.83 -7.57 4.52
N CYS A 48 12.92 -7.49 3.76
CA CYS A 48 13.67 -6.25 3.62
C CYS A 48 13.00 -5.39 2.56
N MET A 49 12.51 -4.23 2.97
CA MET A 49 11.91 -3.24 2.09
C MET A 49 12.94 -2.17 1.78
N CYS A 50 13.12 -1.88 0.51
CA CYS A 50 14.00 -0.83 0.05
C CYS A 50 13.50 0.56 0.50
N PRO A 51 14.37 1.59 0.52
CA PRO A 51 13.96 2.98 0.83
C PRO A 51 12.85 3.49 -0.10
N ASP A 52 12.71 2.81 -1.23
CA ASP A 52 11.81 3.08 -2.33
C ASP A 52 10.51 2.24 -2.20
N GLY A 53 10.28 1.58 -1.07
CA GLY A 53 9.08 0.79 -0.80
C GLY A 53 8.98 -0.54 -1.56
N SER A 54 9.92 -0.87 -2.45
CA SER A 54 9.96 -2.17 -3.13
C SER A 54 10.52 -3.27 -2.22
N LEU A 55 10.18 -4.54 -2.50
CA LEU A 55 10.80 -5.67 -1.82
C LEU A 55 12.21 -5.92 -2.36
N ALA A 56 13.19 -5.95 -1.46
CA ALA A 56 14.55 -6.31 -1.81
C ALA A 56 14.64 -7.79 -2.18
N ASN A 57 15.46 -8.12 -3.17
CA ASN A 57 15.69 -9.47 -3.65
C ASN A 57 17.09 -9.94 -3.29
N TYR A 58 17.25 -11.22 -2.93
CA TYR A 58 18.56 -11.83 -2.83
C TYR A 58 19.06 -12.23 -4.22
N GLN A 59 20.18 -11.68 -4.66
CA GLN A 59 20.84 -12.04 -5.92
C GLN A 59 22.13 -12.83 -5.66
N GLY A 60 22.26 -13.98 -6.33
CA GLY A 60 23.41 -14.86 -6.23
C GLY A 60 23.12 -16.11 -5.41
N THR A 61 24.17 -16.79 -4.99
CA THR A 61 24.08 -18.06 -4.24
C THR A 61 24.66 -17.86 -2.84
N TRP A 62 23.95 -18.36 -1.83
CA TRP A 62 24.43 -18.34 -0.45
C TRP A 62 25.83 -18.99 -0.33
N PRO A 63 26.76 -18.44 0.47
CA PRO A 63 26.69 -17.19 1.24
C PRO A 63 27.21 -15.94 0.51
N ARG A 64 27.49 -16.02 -0.79
CA ARG A 64 28.16 -14.96 -1.57
C ARG A 64 27.22 -14.03 -2.33
N GLY A 65 25.91 -14.32 -2.30
CA GLY A 65 24.92 -13.42 -2.86
C GLY A 65 24.79 -12.14 -2.04
N ARG A 66 24.04 -11.19 -2.56
CA ARG A 66 23.79 -9.88 -1.96
C ARG A 66 22.30 -9.57 -1.97
N ILE A 67 21.83 -8.85 -0.97
CA ILE A 67 20.50 -8.26 -0.98
C ILE A 67 20.57 -7.03 -1.84
N VAL A 68 19.79 -7.00 -2.91
CA VAL A 68 19.69 -5.85 -3.79
C VAL A 68 18.27 -5.35 -3.80
N CYS A 69 18.14 -4.03 -3.75
CA CYS A 69 16.97 -3.42 -4.35
C CYS A 69 17.04 -3.74 -5.85
N PRO A 70 15.99 -4.31 -6.46
CA PRO A 70 15.93 -4.42 -7.91
C PRO A 70 16.26 -3.03 -8.48
N SER A 71 17.42 -2.94 -9.13
CA SER A 71 18.17 -1.71 -9.39
C SER A 71 17.31 -0.51 -9.78
N ALA A 72 17.41 0.61 -9.05
CA ALA A 72 17.27 2.01 -9.49
C ALA A 72 16.11 2.39 -10.44
N GLN A 73 15.17 1.50 -10.66
CA GLN A 73 13.79 1.87 -10.87
C GLN A 73 13.33 2.08 -9.45
N ALA A 74 13.47 3.33 -8.98
CA ALA A 74 12.57 3.86 -7.96
C ALA A 74 11.19 3.21 -8.18
N PRO A 75 10.37 3.00 -7.15
CA PRO A 75 8.95 2.82 -7.37
C PRO A 75 8.64 3.97 -8.31
N ARG A 76 8.31 3.65 -9.56
CA ARG A 76 7.79 4.69 -10.40
C ARG A 76 6.44 4.87 -9.73
N ALA A 77 6.39 5.80 -8.78
CA ALA A 77 5.15 6.45 -8.43
C ALA A 77 4.53 6.77 -9.79
N ALA A 78 3.36 6.19 -10.11
CA ALA A 78 2.76 6.47 -11.41
C ALA A 78 2.45 7.93 -11.52
N ARG A 79 2.25 8.33 -12.79
CA ARG A 79 1.55 9.54 -13.24
C ARG A 79 1.18 10.40 -12.06
N LYS A 80 2.18 11.24 -11.76
CA LYS A 80 2.18 12.28 -10.75
C LYS A 80 0.91 13.10 -10.92
N ASP A 81 0.52 13.71 -9.82
CA ASP A 81 -0.59 14.65 -9.69
C ASP A 81 -1.84 13.94 -9.23
N TRP A 82 -1.99 13.89 -7.91
CA TRP A 82 -3.33 13.87 -7.33
C TRP A 82 -4.20 14.87 -8.09
N THR A 83 -5.24 14.38 -8.76
CA THR A 83 -6.12 15.24 -9.55
C THR A 83 -7.28 15.67 -8.68
N PHE A 84 -7.41 16.98 -8.49
CA PHE A 84 -8.60 17.56 -7.91
C PHE A 84 -9.63 17.84 -9.01
N SER A 85 -10.83 17.29 -8.87
CA SER A 85 -11.93 17.48 -9.82
C SER A 85 -13.25 17.76 -9.13
N PHE A 86 -14.13 18.48 -9.82
CA PHE A 86 -15.51 18.69 -9.41
C PHE A 86 -16.45 18.07 -10.45
N GLY A 87 -17.29 17.13 -10.03
CA GLY A 87 -18.25 16.46 -10.91
C GLY A 87 -19.46 15.99 -10.11
N GLN A 88 -20.67 16.13 -10.63
CA GLN A 88 -21.92 15.69 -9.96
C GLN A 88 -22.10 16.20 -8.50
N GLY A 89 -21.57 17.37 -8.17
CA GLY A 89 -21.66 17.94 -6.82
C GLY A 89 -20.63 17.38 -5.83
N THR A 90 -19.66 16.58 -6.27
CA THR A 90 -18.55 16.09 -5.43
C THR A 90 -17.23 16.74 -5.82
N PHE A 91 -16.47 17.14 -4.80
CA PHE A 91 -15.03 17.35 -4.86
C PHE A 91 -14.32 16.02 -4.70
N GLU A 92 -13.45 15.69 -5.65
CA GLU A 92 -12.76 14.41 -5.70
C GLU A 92 -11.26 14.62 -5.84
N ALA A 93 -10.49 13.91 -5.02
CA ALA A 93 -9.05 13.80 -5.13
C ALA A 93 -8.69 12.36 -5.50
N THR A 94 -8.03 12.18 -6.64
CA THR A 94 -7.68 10.85 -7.15
C THR A 94 -6.18 10.72 -7.35
N VAL A 95 -5.59 9.60 -6.93
CA VAL A 95 -4.23 9.19 -7.29
C VAL A 95 -4.24 7.78 -7.87
N ARG A 96 -3.40 7.53 -8.88
CA ARG A 96 -3.20 6.21 -9.49
C ARG A 96 -1.75 5.77 -9.31
N ASN A 97 -1.52 4.47 -9.11
CA ASN A 97 -0.18 3.88 -9.10
C ASN A 97 0.18 3.26 -10.46
N VAL A 98 1.44 2.82 -10.66
CA VAL A 98 1.91 2.25 -11.95
C VAL A 98 1.26 0.92 -12.24
N GLY A 99 0.87 0.19 -11.19
CA GLY A 99 0.12 -1.04 -11.31
C GLY A 99 -1.30 -0.85 -11.83
N GLY A 100 -1.81 0.37 -11.92
CA GLY A 100 -3.19 0.67 -12.33
C GLY A 100 -4.20 0.67 -11.17
N SER A 101 -3.74 0.44 -9.94
CA SER A 101 -4.55 0.68 -8.74
C SER A 101 -4.79 2.18 -8.55
N SER A 102 -5.89 2.55 -7.90
CA SER A 102 -6.22 3.95 -7.61
C SER A 102 -6.84 4.13 -6.24
N VAL A 103 -6.58 5.29 -5.66
CA VAL A 103 -7.27 5.81 -4.47
C VAL A 103 -8.08 7.02 -4.92
N VAL A 104 -9.36 7.05 -4.55
CA VAL A 104 -10.24 8.20 -4.76
C VAL A 104 -10.80 8.61 -3.41
N ILE A 105 -10.65 9.88 -3.06
CA ILE A 105 -11.23 10.48 -1.87
C ILE A 105 -12.23 11.51 -2.35
N ALA A 106 -13.49 11.34 -1.96
CA ALA A 106 -14.57 12.21 -2.41
C ALA A 106 -15.25 12.87 -1.20
N CYS A 107 -15.54 14.16 -1.35
CA CYS A 107 -16.40 14.92 -0.47
C CYS A 107 -17.48 15.56 -1.33
N VAL A 108 -18.74 15.40 -0.96
CA VAL A 108 -19.82 16.17 -1.56
C VAL A 108 -19.75 17.63 -1.12
N ASP A 109 -20.16 18.53 -2.00
CA ASP A 109 -20.43 19.90 -1.57
C ASP A 109 -21.47 19.90 -0.44
N ARG A 110 -21.41 20.93 0.40
CA ARG A 110 -22.37 21.17 1.50
C ARG A 110 -23.85 21.22 1.08
N PHE A 111 -24.17 21.10 -0.20
CA PHE A 111 -25.53 21.13 -0.74
C PHE A 111 -26.07 19.73 -1.05
N THR A 112 -25.27 18.68 -0.89
CA THR A 112 -25.67 17.30 -1.13
C THR A 112 -25.46 16.43 0.12
N ASN A 113 -26.48 15.67 0.51
CA ASN A 113 -26.50 14.83 1.74
C ASN A 113 -25.66 13.54 1.65
N LYS A 114 -24.61 13.47 0.82
CA LYS A 114 -23.77 12.26 0.76
C LYS A 114 -22.70 12.30 1.85
N ALA A 115 -22.22 11.15 2.27
CA ALA A 115 -21.08 11.09 3.18
C ALA A 115 -19.76 11.29 2.40
N PRO A 116 -18.71 11.83 3.02
CA PRO A 116 -17.38 11.72 2.46
C PRO A 116 -17.02 10.24 2.30
N SER A 117 -16.28 9.92 1.24
CA SER A 117 -15.95 8.55 0.92
C SER A 117 -14.51 8.34 0.48
N LEU A 118 -14.04 7.12 0.70
CA LEU A 118 -12.75 6.62 0.25
C LEU A 118 -12.99 5.38 -0.59
N THR A 119 -12.57 5.44 -1.85
CA THR A 119 -12.68 4.35 -2.81
C THR A 119 -11.30 3.84 -3.19
N LEU A 120 -11.06 2.55 -2.99
CA LEU A 120 -9.84 1.87 -3.43
C LEU A 120 -10.16 0.93 -4.59
N HIS A 121 -9.45 1.10 -5.68
CA HIS A 121 -9.44 0.17 -6.80
C HIS A 121 -8.09 -0.52 -6.84
N SER A 122 -8.02 -1.84 -6.63
CA SER A 122 -6.76 -2.57 -6.85
C SER A 122 -6.80 -3.31 -8.17
N TRP A 123 -5.79 -3.13 -9.01
CA TRP A 123 -5.70 -3.84 -10.29
C TRP A 123 -5.20 -5.29 -10.13
N ASN A 124 -4.51 -5.56 -9.03
CA ASN A 124 -3.71 -6.77 -8.86
C ASN A 124 -4.49 -7.96 -8.29
N PHE A 125 -5.67 -7.73 -7.72
CA PHE A 125 -6.47 -8.80 -7.12
C PHE A 125 -7.94 -8.41 -7.00
N GLN A 126 -8.77 -9.45 -6.86
CA GLN A 126 -10.21 -9.33 -6.68
C GLN A 126 -10.60 -9.60 -5.22
N TRP A 127 -11.38 -8.69 -4.67
CA TRP A 127 -12.15 -8.82 -3.45
C TRP A 127 -13.32 -9.78 -3.62
N ARG A 128 -13.60 -10.54 -2.57
CA ARG A 128 -14.87 -11.27 -2.46
C ARG A 128 -15.96 -10.27 -2.13
N ALA A 129 -16.98 -10.20 -2.98
CA ALA A 129 -18.12 -9.29 -2.77
C ALA A 129 -18.77 -9.54 -1.39
N ARG A 130 -19.24 -8.46 -0.77
CA ARG A 130 -19.99 -8.47 0.51
C ARG A 130 -19.20 -8.97 1.72
N GLN A 131 -17.88 -8.85 1.70
CA GLN A 131 -17.01 -9.00 2.87
C GLN A 131 -16.47 -7.65 3.35
N GLU A 132 -16.09 -7.57 4.62
CA GLU A 132 -15.27 -6.47 5.11
C GLU A 132 -13.79 -6.77 4.83
N ALA A 133 -13.12 -5.82 4.19
CA ALA A 133 -11.70 -5.85 3.96
C ALA A 133 -10.98 -5.02 5.03
N ALA A 134 -10.04 -5.64 5.75
CA ALA A 134 -9.10 -4.89 6.56
C ALA A 134 -8.04 -4.27 5.63
N VAL A 135 -7.83 -2.96 5.73
CA VAL A 135 -6.87 -2.22 4.93
C VAL A 135 -6.00 -1.36 5.85
N ASN A 136 -4.70 -1.37 5.59
CA ASN A 136 -3.71 -0.62 6.34
C ASN A 136 -3.09 0.45 5.45
N PHE A 137 -3.35 1.73 5.72
CA PHE A 137 -2.58 2.82 5.13
C PHE A 137 -1.31 3.01 5.93
N ILE A 138 -0.17 3.03 5.27
CA ILE A 138 1.15 3.24 5.87
C ILE A 138 1.66 4.58 5.33
N ILE A 139 1.65 5.59 6.19
CA ILE A 139 1.99 6.99 5.88
C ILE A 139 2.98 7.45 6.95
N ASP A 140 4.16 7.93 6.56
CA ASP A 140 5.23 8.34 7.49
C ASP A 140 5.48 7.29 8.59
N ASP A 141 5.58 6.01 8.18
CA ASP A 141 5.74 4.85 9.06
C ASP A 141 4.63 4.58 10.06
N THR A 142 3.56 5.39 10.04
CA THR A 142 2.38 5.21 10.87
C THR A 142 1.34 4.38 10.12
N ARG A 143 0.79 3.38 10.80
CA ARG A 143 -0.26 2.50 10.25
C ARG A 143 -1.64 2.97 10.67
N TYR A 144 -2.50 3.25 9.69
CA TYR A 144 -3.91 3.58 9.86
C TYR A 144 -4.76 2.41 9.34
N SER A 145 -5.35 1.66 10.26
CA SER A 145 -6.16 0.48 9.94
C SER A 145 -7.64 0.84 9.85
N ILE A 146 -8.27 0.52 8.72
CA ILE A 146 -9.70 0.68 8.53
C ILE A 146 -10.32 -0.60 7.97
N ALA A 147 -11.57 -0.85 8.35
CA ALA A 147 -12.40 -1.88 7.73
C ALA A 147 -13.25 -1.22 6.65
N ILE A 148 -13.17 -1.72 5.42
CA ILE A 148 -13.94 -1.17 4.30
C ILE A 148 -14.86 -2.27 3.76
N PRO A 149 -16.17 -2.02 3.64
CA PRO A 149 -17.05 -2.96 2.97
C PRO A 149 -16.65 -3.09 1.49
N THR A 150 -16.57 -4.32 1.02
CA THR A 150 -16.30 -4.62 -0.39
C THR A 150 -17.54 -4.33 -1.23
N GLY A 151 -17.36 -3.57 -2.31
CA GLY A 151 -18.42 -3.28 -3.26
C GLY A 151 -18.83 -4.51 -4.06
N ALA A 152 -19.97 -4.42 -4.75
CA ALA A 152 -20.49 -5.50 -5.61
C ALA A 152 -19.57 -5.86 -6.80
N GLY A 153 -18.56 -5.04 -7.10
CA GLY A 153 -17.72 -5.14 -8.30
C GLY A 153 -16.36 -5.83 -8.12
N GLY A 154 -16.05 -6.40 -6.95
CA GLY A 154 -14.84 -7.22 -6.74
C GLY A 154 -13.50 -6.50 -6.85
N PHE A 155 -13.41 -5.27 -7.36
CA PHE A 155 -12.15 -4.50 -7.41
C PHE A 155 -12.19 -3.25 -6.54
N THR A 156 -13.37 -2.90 -6.02
CA THR A 156 -13.66 -1.63 -5.36
C THR A 156 -13.95 -1.84 -3.87
N LEU A 157 -13.20 -1.17 -3.01
CA LEU A 157 -13.57 -0.95 -1.61
C LEU A 157 -14.07 0.47 -1.46
N ALA A 158 -15.21 0.70 -0.82
CA ALA A 158 -15.74 2.03 -0.60
C ALA A 158 -16.15 2.22 0.87
N LEU A 159 -15.59 3.23 1.53
CA LEU A 159 -16.08 3.68 2.82
C LEU A 159 -17.10 4.80 2.55
N ASP A 160 -18.39 4.47 2.51
CA ASP A 160 -19.51 5.41 2.37
C ASP A 160 -20.43 5.25 3.60
N ASP A 161 -19.84 5.51 4.78
CA ASP A 161 -20.49 5.34 6.07
C ASP A 161 -20.61 6.70 6.77
N PRO A 162 -21.84 7.17 7.06
CA PRO A 162 -22.05 8.43 7.78
C PRO A 162 -21.69 8.34 9.27
N SER A 163 -21.21 7.19 9.78
CA SER A 163 -20.85 7.05 11.18
C SER A 163 -19.75 8.04 11.59
N PRO A 164 -19.82 8.62 12.81
CA PRO A 164 -18.77 9.52 13.31
C PRO A 164 -17.37 8.89 13.31
N LYS A 165 -17.30 7.57 13.48
CA LYS A 165 -16.04 6.83 13.46
C LYS A 165 -15.43 6.77 12.07
N ALA A 166 -16.19 6.33 11.07
CA ALA A 166 -15.72 6.22 9.68
C ALA A 166 -15.23 7.58 9.17
N ARG A 167 -15.99 8.64 9.48
CA ARG A 167 -15.60 10.02 9.17
C ARG A 167 -14.30 10.44 9.86
N SER A 168 -14.17 10.18 11.17
CA SER A 168 -12.93 10.50 11.92
C SER A 168 -11.72 9.75 11.38
N ASP A 169 -11.86 8.47 11.03
CA ASP A 169 -10.77 7.66 10.50
C ASP A 169 -10.36 8.14 9.09
N LEU A 170 -11.32 8.53 8.25
CA LEU A 170 -11.05 9.14 6.95
C LEU A 170 -10.34 10.49 7.09
N GLU A 171 -10.81 11.38 7.97
CA GLU A 171 -10.17 12.67 8.24
C GLU A 171 -8.71 12.51 8.68
N LYS A 172 -8.42 11.53 9.57
CA LYS A 172 -7.04 11.24 9.99
C LYS A 172 -6.15 10.80 8.83
N ILE A 173 -6.65 9.91 7.96
CA ILE A 173 -5.90 9.44 6.79
C ILE A 173 -5.63 10.61 5.84
N VAL A 174 -6.64 11.42 5.54
CA VAL A 174 -6.49 12.58 4.64
C VAL A 174 -5.51 13.59 5.20
N LEU A 175 -5.59 13.90 6.50
CA LEU A 175 -4.63 14.78 7.18
C LEU A 175 -3.20 14.22 7.12
N ALA A 176 -3.03 12.91 7.32
CA ALA A 176 -1.73 12.26 7.24
C ALA A 176 -1.16 12.32 5.82
N LEU A 177 -1.98 12.02 4.79
CA LEU A 177 -1.57 12.12 3.38
C LEU A 177 -1.19 13.55 2.99
N ALA A 178 -1.98 14.55 3.39
CA ALA A 178 -1.77 15.94 3.03
C ALA A 178 -0.53 16.57 3.69
N ASN A 179 -0.17 16.11 4.89
CA ASN A 179 0.95 16.63 5.67
C ASN A 179 2.19 15.72 5.69
N SER A 180 2.15 14.62 4.95
CA SER A 180 3.25 13.67 4.90
C SER A 180 4.50 14.32 4.33
N ASN A 181 5.65 14.00 4.92
CA ASN A 181 6.96 14.45 4.41
C ASN A 181 7.60 13.44 3.45
N GLU A 182 6.97 12.29 3.27
CA GLU A 182 7.44 11.24 2.38
C GLU A 182 7.01 11.49 0.93
N ALA A 183 7.77 10.94 -0.02
CA ALA A 183 7.41 11.01 -1.43
C ALA A 183 6.25 10.07 -1.79
N THR A 184 5.99 9.06 -0.96
CA THR A 184 5.06 7.97 -1.23
C THR A 184 4.37 7.48 0.04
N PHE A 185 3.20 6.89 -0.12
CA PHE A 185 2.54 6.09 0.91
C PHE A 185 2.23 4.69 0.39
N ALA A 186 1.98 3.75 1.29
CA ALA A 186 1.64 2.38 0.95
C ALA A 186 0.27 1.99 1.51
N ILE A 187 -0.40 1.08 0.81
CA ILE A 187 -1.62 0.42 1.28
C ILE A 187 -1.34 -1.07 1.34
N GLU A 188 -1.45 -1.64 2.53
CA GLU A 188 -1.26 -3.05 2.82
C GLU A 188 -2.63 -3.74 3.00
N PHE A 189 -2.75 -4.94 2.45
CA PHE A 189 -3.96 -5.76 2.46
C PHE A 189 -3.71 -7.10 3.18
N PRO A 190 -3.90 -7.16 4.51
CA PRO A 190 -3.55 -8.34 5.31
C PRO A 190 -4.24 -9.63 4.87
N GLN A 191 -5.49 -9.53 4.41
CA GLN A 191 -6.29 -10.69 3.96
C GLN A 191 -5.84 -11.28 2.62
N HIS A 192 -4.92 -10.61 1.91
CA HIS A 192 -4.41 -11.01 0.60
C HIS A 192 -2.89 -11.17 0.64
N ASP A 193 -2.40 -12.05 1.52
CA ASP A 193 -0.97 -12.34 1.68
C ASP A 193 -0.13 -11.08 1.94
N TYR A 194 -0.68 -10.12 2.69
CA TYR A 194 -0.06 -8.82 2.96
C TYR A 194 0.43 -8.11 1.69
N ARG A 195 -0.35 -8.17 0.60
CA ARG A 195 -0.05 -7.41 -0.61
C ARG A 195 0.02 -5.92 -0.31
N ILE A 196 0.95 -5.25 -0.98
CA ILE A 196 1.23 -3.82 -0.80
C ILE A 196 1.12 -3.11 -2.15
N ASP A 197 0.28 -2.09 -2.22
CA ASP A 197 0.24 -1.13 -3.32
C ASP A 197 0.88 0.20 -2.86
N VAL A 198 1.81 0.75 -3.65
CA VAL A 198 2.52 2.01 -3.33
C VAL A 198 2.02 3.14 -4.23
N PHE A 199 1.80 4.32 -3.66
CA PHE A 199 1.21 5.48 -4.33
C PHE A 199 2.06 6.75 -4.14
N SER A 200 1.96 7.66 -5.09
CA SER A 200 2.61 8.97 -5.05
C SER A 200 1.93 9.92 -4.05
N LEU A 201 2.70 10.75 -3.35
CA LEU A 201 2.18 11.91 -2.62
C LEU A 201 2.36 13.24 -3.37
N SER A 202 2.94 13.22 -4.56
CA SER A 202 3.10 14.42 -5.40
C SER A 202 1.74 15.07 -5.71
N GLY A 203 1.55 16.31 -5.26
CA GLY A 203 0.30 17.07 -5.44
C GLY A 203 -0.79 16.77 -4.39
N ALA A 204 -0.50 15.92 -3.39
CA ALA A 204 -1.48 15.51 -2.40
C ALA A 204 -1.96 16.70 -1.55
N ASN A 205 -1.06 17.58 -1.14
CA ASN A 205 -1.41 18.75 -0.32
C ASN A 205 -2.42 19.64 -1.06
N GLU A 206 -2.15 19.96 -2.33
CA GLU A 206 -3.00 20.82 -3.15
C GLU A 206 -4.36 20.19 -3.46
N ALA A 207 -4.42 18.87 -3.63
CA ALA A 207 -5.66 18.16 -3.95
C ALA A 207 -6.50 17.82 -2.72
N LEU A 208 -5.86 17.60 -1.57
CA LEU A 208 -6.51 17.17 -0.33
C LEU A 208 -6.78 18.33 0.64
N VAL A 209 -6.25 19.53 0.38
CA VAL A 209 -6.44 20.72 1.22
C VAL A 209 -7.01 21.88 0.39
N ILE A 210 -8.14 22.43 0.82
CA ILE A 210 -8.78 23.62 0.24
C ILE A 210 -8.90 24.67 1.34
N GLY A 211 -8.38 25.88 1.11
CA GLY A 211 -8.52 26.99 2.07
C GLY A 211 -7.93 26.69 3.47
N GLY A 212 -6.91 25.83 3.55
CA GLY A 212 -6.27 25.43 4.81
C GLY A 212 -7.01 24.34 5.59
N LYS A 213 -8.08 23.76 5.02
CA LYS A 213 -8.81 22.62 5.59
C LYS A 213 -8.73 21.43 4.66
N THR A 214 -8.86 20.22 5.18
CA THR A 214 -8.94 19.04 4.32
C THR A 214 -10.24 19.05 3.53
N ILE A 215 -10.22 18.40 2.36
CA ILE A 215 -11.43 18.21 1.55
C ILE A 215 -12.56 17.50 2.33
N VAL A 216 -12.25 16.77 3.40
CA VAL A 216 -13.22 16.08 4.26
C VAL A 216 -13.78 16.99 5.36
N GLY A 217 -13.00 17.98 5.83
CA GLY A 217 -13.42 18.90 6.88
C GLY A 217 -14.45 19.95 6.44
N ASP A 218 -14.71 20.07 5.14
CA ASP A 218 -15.75 20.94 4.57
C ASP A 218 -17.03 20.19 4.14
N CYS A 219 -17.06 18.86 4.29
CA CYS A 219 -18.30 18.10 4.47
C CYS A 219 -18.66 18.07 5.97
#